data_AF-A0A229HBU5-F1
#
_entry.id   AF-A0A229HBU5-F1
#
_cell.length_a   1.000
_cell.length_b   1.000
_cell.length_c   1.000
_cell.angle_alpha   90.00
_cell.angle_beta   90.00
_cell.angle_gamma   90.00
#
_symmetry.space_group_name_H-M   'P 1'
#
loop_
_entity.id
_entity.type
_entity.pdbx_description
1 polymer ?
#
loop_
_entity_poly.entity_id
_entity_poly.type
_entity_poly.pdbx_seq_one_letter_code
_entity_poly.pdbx_strand_id
1 'polypeptide(L)'
;MTHQNMTDEELIALDVPLMIRYGMMFGGAHRAALFGDGAIAAALRAERLEVQPRSVAYLAEVVRRGGTRMASELPEPLPGPEAGALARDWLGTAAPMVKGVAEDEIVARWLEAVAAVLELRLRTRGGL
;
A
#
# COMPACT_ATOMS: atom_id res chain seq x y z
N MET A 1 3.96 7.49 24.00
CA MET A 1 4.23 6.53 22.92
C MET A 1 5.59 6.89 22.37
N THR A 2 6.62 6.14 22.73
CA THR A 2 8.02 6.44 22.37
C THR A 2 8.19 6.18 20.87
N HIS A 3 8.38 7.21 20.07
CA HIS A 3 8.72 7.05 18.66
C HIS A 3 10.11 6.39 18.57
N GLN A 4 10.13 5.10 18.28
CA GLN A 4 11.35 4.38 17.90
C GLN A 4 11.62 4.73 16.43
N ASN A 5 12.79 5.32 16.14
CA ASN A 5 13.22 5.56 14.76
C ASN A 5 13.64 4.21 14.15
N MET A 6 12.78 3.62 13.32
CA MET A 6 13.10 2.40 12.55
C MET A 6 13.92 2.76 11.31
N THR A 7 14.89 1.91 10.99
CA THR A 7 15.65 1.94 9.74
C THR A 7 14.82 1.43 8.56
N ASP A 8 15.23 1.76 7.33
CA ASP A 8 14.61 1.23 6.11
C ASP A 8 14.63 -0.33 6.08
N GLU A 9 15.68 -0.96 6.62
CA GLU A 9 15.78 -2.42 6.71
C GLU A 9 14.77 -3.01 7.69
N GLU A 10 14.58 -2.39 8.85
CA GLU A 10 13.58 -2.83 9.82
C GLU A 10 12.15 -2.62 9.30
N LEU A 11 11.90 -1.50 8.61
CA LEU A 11 10.61 -1.21 8.00
C LEU A 11 10.27 -2.22 6.89
N ILE A 12 11.24 -2.63 6.08
CA ILE A 12 10.98 -3.59 4.99
C ILE A 12 10.64 -4.99 5.49
N ALA A 13 11.05 -5.32 6.72
CA ALA A 13 10.74 -6.58 7.38
C ALA A 13 9.32 -6.63 7.96
N LEU A 14 8.59 -5.50 7.96
CA LEU A 14 7.22 -5.45 8.46
C LEU A 14 6.26 -6.27 7.60
N ASP A 15 5.33 -6.95 8.28
CA ASP A 15 4.25 -7.69 7.64
C ASP A 15 3.16 -6.72 7.17
N VAL A 16 3.32 -6.22 5.95
CA VAL A 16 2.38 -5.29 5.29
C VAL A 16 0.95 -5.88 5.22
N PRO A 17 0.74 -7.14 4.78
CA PRO A 17 -0.58 -7.78 4.87
C PRO A 17 -1.22 -7.71 6.26
N LEU A 18 -0.47 -8.03 7.32
CA LEU A 18 -0.98 -7.97 8.69
C LEU A 18 -1.37 -6.53 9.08
N MET A 19 -0.57 -5.53 8.69
CA MET A 19 -0.87 -4.12 8.92
C MET A 19 -2.10 -3.65 8.16
N ILE A 20 -2.28 -4.06 6.90
CA ILE A 20 -3.51 -3.81 6.13
C ILE A 20 -4.70 -4.40 6.88
N ARG A 21 -4.60 -5.66 7.30
CA ARG A 21 -5.68 -6.36 8.01
C ARG A 21 -6.10 -5.61 9.27
N TYR A 22 -5.15 -5.22 10.11
CA TYR A 22 -5.47 -4.51 11.34
C TYR A 22 -5.93 -3.07 11.08
N GLY A 23 -5.33 -2.35 10.14
CA GLY A 23 -5.74 -0.98 9.82
C GLY A 23 -7.14 -0.89 9.18
N MET A 24 -7.57 -1.95 8.49
CA MET A 24 -8.96 -2.08 8.04
C MET A 24 -9.93 -2.42 9.19
N MET A 25 -9.48 -3.18 10.20
CA MET A 25 -10.29 -3.56 11.36
C MET A 25 -10.47 -2.41 12.35
N PHE A 26 -9.44 -1.58 12.53
CA PHE A 26 -9.44 -0.48 13.48
C PHE A 26 -9.73 0.86 12.79
N GLY A 27 -10.41 1.77 13.51
CA GLY A 27 -10.63 3.15 13.09
C GLY A 27 -9.70 4.13 13.81
N GLY A 28 -9.75 5.40 13.42
CA GLY A 28 -9.08 6.49 14.14
C GLY A 28 -7.55 6.37 14.19
N ALA A 29 -6.95 6.70 15.34
CA ALA A 29 -5.49 6.80 15.50
C ALA A 29 -4.75 5.48 15.23
N HIS A 30 -5.36 4.33 15.53
CA HIS A 30 -4.75 3.02 15.29
C HIS A 30 -4.61 2.73 13.79
N ARG A 31 -5.60 3.13 12.98
CA ARG A 31 -5.50 3.05 11.52
C ARG A 31 -4.36 3.92 11.01
N ALA A 32 -4.28 5.17 11.47
CA ALA A 32 -3.25 6.10 11.01
C ALA A 32 -1.83 5.59 11.26
N ALA A 33 -1.58 4.97 12.42
CA ALA A 33 -0.29 4.36 12.74
C ALA A 33 0.01 3.14 11.84
N LEU A 34 -0.91 2.18 11.78
CA LEU A 34 -0.71 0.93 11.03
C LEU A 34 -0.64 1.14 9.50
N PHE A 35 -1.47 2.05 8.97
CA PHE A 35 -1.42 2.41 7.56
C PHE A 35 -0.23 3.29 7.24
N GLY A 36 0.24 4.12 8.18
CA GLY A 36 1.45 4.93 8.01
C GLY A 36 2.68 4.04 7.84
N ASP A 37 2.99 3.23 8.85
CA ASP A 37 4.15 2.33 8.81
C ASP A 37 4.02 1.29 7.69
N GLY A 38 2.82 0.74 7.51
CA GLY A 38 2.52 -0.20 6.42
C GLY A 38 2.67 0.43 5.04
N ALA A 39 2.32 1.70 4.86
CA ALA A 39 2.52 2.39 3.58
C ALA A 39 4.00 2.67 3.30
N ILE A 40 4.79 3.02 4.33
CA ILE A 40 6.23 3.22 4.18
C ILE A 40 6.92 1.89 3.83
N ALA A 41 6.60 0.81 4.54
CA ALA A 41 7.10 -0.53 4.25
C ALA A 41 6.71 -1.01 2.84
N ALA A 42 5.46 -0.78 2.43
CA ALA A 42 4.98 -1.09 1.09
C ALA A 42 5.73 -0.30 0.01
N ALA A 43 5.95 1.01 0.22
CA ALA A 43 6.71 1.85 -0.68
C ALA A 43 8.17 1.39 -0.82
N LEU A 44 8.83 1.02 0.28
CA LEU A 44 10.19 0.45 0.27
C LEU A 44 10.28 -0.84 -0.55
N ARG A 45 9.29 -1.73 -0.41
CA ARG A 45 9.22 -2.97 -1.19
C ARG A 45 8.97 -2.70 -2.67
N ALA A 46 8.06 -1.78 -2.98
CA ALA A 46 7.77 -1.35 -4.35
C ALA A 46 8.98 -0.69 -5.03
N GLU A 47 9.73 0.11 -4.27
CA GLU A 47 10.97 0.75 -4.72
C GLU A 47 12.03 -0.27 -5.14
N ARG A 48 12.22 -1.36 -4.38
CA ARG A 48 13.15 -2.45 -4.73
C ARG A 48 12.75 -3.19 -6.01
N LEU A 49 11.47 -3.14 -6.39
CA LEU A 49 10.93 -3.74 -7.61
C LEU A 49 10.80 -2.72 -8.75
N GLU A 50 11.40 -1.52 -8.61
CA GLU A 50 11.38 -0.44 -9.60
C GLU A 50 9.97 0.00 -10.01
N VAL A 51 8.98 -0.20 -9.13
CA VAL A 51 7.60 0.21 -9.37
C VAL A 51 7.54 1.73 -9.46
N GLN A 52 6.82 2.23 -10.46
CA GLN A 52 6.63 3.66 -10.63
C GLN A 52 5.51 4.17 -9.70
N PRO A 53 5.66 5.31 -9.02
CA PRO A 53 4.61 5.88 -8.16
C PRO A 53 3.26 6.01 -8.87
N ARG A 54 3.28 6.45 -10.13
CA ARG A 54 2.10 6.58 -10.98
C ARG A 54 1.35 5.27 -11.19
N SER A 55 2.03 4.13 -11.19
CA SER A 55 1.39 2.82 -11.35
C SER A 55 0.59 2.46 -10.09
N VAL A 56 1.12 2.75 -8.90
CA VAL A 56 0.41 2.54 -7.63
C VAL A 56 -0.77 3.52 -7.49
N ALA A 57 -0.57 4.78 -7.86
CA ALA A 57 -1.65 5.78 -7.88
C ALA A 57 -2.76 5.39 -8.87
N TYR A 58 -2.41 4.84 -10.04
CA TYR A 58 -3.41 4.34 -10.98
C TYR A 58 -4.17 3.13 -10.42
N LEU A 59 -3.49 2.22 -9.72
CA LEU A 59 -4.14 1.11 -9.04
C LEU A 59 -5.12 1.61 -7.96
N ALA A 60 -4.81 2.70 -7.26
CA ALA A 60 -5.74 3.33 -6.34
C ALA A 60 -7.03 3.80 -7.04
N GLU A 61 -6.91 4.41 -8.22
CA GLU A 61 -8.08 4.78 -9.04
C GLU A 61 -8.88 3.57 -9.51
N VAL A 62 -8.21 2.46 -9.86
CA VAL A 62 -8.87 1.20 -10.20
C VAL A 62 -9.69 0.68 -9.02
N VAL A 63 -9.12 0.68 -7.81
CA VAL A 63 -9.83 0.29 -6.58
C VAL A 63 -11.02 1.22 -6.32
N ARG A 64 -10.81 2.53 -6.42
CA ARG A 64 -11.85 3.55 -6.19
C ARG A 64 -13.06 3.38 -7.11
N ARG A 65 -12.84 3.00 -8.37
CA ARG A 65 -13.89 2.90 -9.39
C ARG A 65 -14.47 1.51 -9.54
N GLY A 66 -13.67 0.47 -9.34
CA GLY A 66 -14.03 -0.92 -9.60
C GLY A 66 -14.10 -1.81 -8.36
N GLY A 67 -13.66 -1.31 -7.22
CA GLY A 67 -13.62 -2.04 -5.95
C GLY A 67 -12.37 -2.87 -5.77
N THR A 68 -12.00 -3.08 -4.51
CA THR A 68 -10.81 -3.81 -4.07
C THR A 68 -10.82 -5.26 -4.53
N ARG A 69 -11.98 -5.92 -4.48
CA ARG A 69 -12.13 -7.31 -4.90
C ARG A 69 -11.81 -7.48 -6.39
N MET A 70 -12.40 -6.66 -7.25
CA MET A 70 -12.13 -6.69 -8.69
C MET A 70 -10.65 -6.41 -8.96
N ALA A 71 -10.09 -5.36 -8.34
CA ALA A 71 -8.68 -5.02 -8.51
C ALA A 71 -7.74 -6.18 -8.10
N SER A 72 -8.10 -6.95 -7.08
CA SER A 72 -7.31 -8.11 -6.61
C SER A 72 -7.28 -9.28 -7.60
N GLU A 73 -8.27 -9.35 -8.49
CA GLU A 73 -8.42 -10.41 -9.49
C GLU A 73 -7.75 -10.04 -10.82
N LEU A 74 -7.20 -8.82 -10.94
CA LEU A 74 -6.46 -8.41 -12.12
C LEU A 74 -5.25 -9.34 -12.36
N PRO A 75 -5.05 -9.84 -13.60
CA PRO A 75 -3.89 -10.65 -13.93
C PRO A 75 -2.57 -9.94 -13.63
N GLU A 76 -2.54 -8.63 -13.84
CA GLU A 76 -1.38 -7.76 -13.64
C GLU A 76 -1.82 -6.42 -13.02
N PRO A 77 -2.01 -6.35 -11.67
CA PRO A 77 -2.44 -5.12 -11.01
C PRO A 77 -1.33 -4.06 -10.94
N LEU A 78 -0.06 -4.49 -10.99
CA LEU A 78 1.11 -3.64 -11.19
C LEU A 78 2.00 -4.25 -12.29
N PRO A 79 2.72 -3.42 -13.08
CA PRO A 79 3.57 -3.91 -14.16
C PRO A 79 4.68 -4.85 -13.68
N GLY A 80 4.78 -6.02 -14.29
CA GLY A 80 5.78 -7.04 -13.97
C GLY A 80 5.29 -8.10 -12.97
N PRO A 81 5.79 -9.34 -13.04
CA PRO A 81 5.23 -10.47 -12.29
C PRO A 81 5.37 -10.32 -10.77
N GLU A 82 6.51 -9.82 -10.31
CA GLU A 82 6.82 -9.67 -8.88
C GLU A 82 6.03 -8.51 -8.26
N ALA A 83 5.98 -7.35 -8.93
CA ALA A 83 5.16 -6.22 -8.51
C ALA A 83 3.66 -6.56 -8.55
N GLY A 84 3.23 -7.30 -9.57
CA GLY A 84 1.86 -7.81 -9.65
C GLY A 84 1.52 -8.75 -8.49
N ALA A 85 2.45 -9.64 -8.11
CA ALA A 85 2.27 -10.50 -6.94
C ALA A 85 2.18 -9.70 -5.63
N LEU A 86 3.03 -8.68 -5.47
CA LEU A 86 3.00 -7.76 -4.34
C LEU A 86 1.64 -7.04 -4.22
N ALA A 87 1.12 -6.53 -5.33
CA ALA A 87 -0.19 -5.87 -5.34
C ALA A 87 -1.35 -6.82 -5.05
N ARG A 88 -1.30 -8.05 -5.58
CA ARG A 88 -2.31 -9.08 -5.28
C ARG A 88 -2.32 -9.46 -3.81
N ASP A 89 -1.15 -9.52 -3.17
CA ASP A 89 -1.03 -9.81 -1.73
C ASP A 89 -1.72 -8.72 -0.89
N TRP A 90 -1.45 -7.44 -1.20
CA TRP A 90 -2.10 -6.30 -0.53
C TRP A 90 -3.61 -6.28 -0.73
N LEU A 91 -4.06 -6.36 -1.99
CA LEU A 91 -5.47 -6.27 -2.36
C LEU A 91 -6.25 -7.51 -1.91
N GLY A 92 -5.67 -8.70 -2.04
CA GLY A 92 -6.25 -9.96 -1.59
C GLY A 92 -6.39 -10.04 -0.07
N THR A 93 -5.50 -9.38 0.67
CA THR A 93 -5.63 -9.24 2.13
C THR A 93 -6.74 -8.25 2.52
N ALA A 94 -6.89 -7.15 1.78
CA ALA A 94 -7.92 -6.15 2.03
C ALA A 94 -9.33 -6.60 1.58
N ALA A 95 -9.45 -7.31 0.45
CA ALA A 95 -10.72 -7.63 -0.21
C ALA A 95 -11.75 -8.35 0.69
N PRO A 96 -11.38 -9.32 1.57
CA PRO A 96 -12.31 -9.95 2.49
C PRO A 96 -12.88 -9.00 3.56
N MET A 97 -12.24 -7.85 3.79
CA MET A 97 -12.60 -6.88 4.82
C MET A 97 -13.49 -5.76 4.31
N VAL A 98 -13.49 -5.53 3.00
CA VAL A 98 -14.30 -4.52 2.33
C VAL A 98 -15.76 -4.98 2.30
N LYS A 99 -16.66 -4.15 2.86
CA LYS A 99 -18.11 -4.40 2.89
C LYS A 99 -18.89 -3.48 1.96
N GLY A 100 -18.27 -2.41 1.48
CA GLY A 100 -18.80 -1.55 0.44
C GLY A 100 -17.84 -0.42 0.06
N VAL A 101 -18.39 0.57 -0.63
CA VAL A 101 -17.64 1.68 -1.24
C VAL A 101 -16.80 2.46 -0.23
N ALA A 102 -17.26 2.60 1.01
CA ALA A 102 -16.52 3.31 2.05
C ALA A 102 -15.21 2.60 2.43
N GLU A 103 -15.21 1.26 2.48
CA GLU A 103 -13.99 0.49 2.72
C GLU A 103 -13.08 0.44 1.50
N ASP A 104 -13.63 0.40 0.29
CA ASP A 104 -12.85 0.55 -0.95
C ASP A 104 -12.10 1.87 -0.99
N GLU A 105 -12.75 2.96 -0.57
CA GLU A 105 -12.13 4.28 -0.45
C GLU A 105 -10.95 4.28 0.53
N ILE A 106 -11.05 3.53 1.64
CA ILE A 106 -9.96 3.41 2.61
C ILE A 106 -8.75 2.71 1.98
N VAL A 107 -8.97 1.66 1.20
CA VAL A 107 -7.90 0.94 0.49
C VAL A 107 -7.29 1.81 -0.60
N ALA A 108 -8.11 2.53 -1.38
CA ALA A 108 -7.63 3.47 -2.40
C ALA A 108 -6.73 4.56 -1.79
N ARG A 109 -7.17 5.18 -0.69
CA ARG A 109 -6.37 6.18 0.03
C ARG A 109 -5.06 5.62 0.60
N TRP A 110 -5.05 4.36 1.01
CA TRP A 110 -3.82 3.71 1.45
C TRP A 110 -2.84 3.54 0.28
N LEU A 111 -3.31 3.10 -0.90
CA LEU A 111 -2.48 3.00 -2.10
C LEU A 111 -1.95 4.37 -2.56
N GLU A 112 -2.75 5.44 -2.44
CA GLU A 112 -2.30 6.81 -2.69
C GLU A 112 -1.19 7.23 -1.72
N ALA A 113 -1.30 6.88 -0.44
CA ALA A 113 -0.25 7.13 0.53
C ALA A 113 1.05 6.38 0.18
N VAL A 114 0.95 5.10 -0.24
CA VAL A 114 2.10 4.33 -0.73
C VAL A 114 2.75 5.03 -1.94
N ALA A 115 1.95 5.46 -2.92
CA ALA A 115 2.43 6.16 -4.09
C ALA A 115 3.16 7.46 -3.73
N ALA A 116 2.59 8.25 -2.82
CA ALA A 116 3.19 9.52 -2.37
C ALA A 116 4.52 9.30 -1.63
N VAL A 117 4.61 8.30 -0.75
CA VAL A 117 5.85 7.96 -0.06
C VAL A 117 6.91 7.48 -1.06
N LEU A 118 6.54 6.60 -2.00
CA LEU A 118 7.44 6.10 -3.04
C LEU A 118 7.98 7.24 -3.91
N GLU A 119 7.11 8.18 -4.33
CA GLU A 119 7.51 9.35 -5.09
C GLU A 119 8.51 10.23 -4.34
N LEU A 120 8.23 10.53 -3.06
CA LEU A 120 9.13 11.33 -2.24
C LEU A 120 10.52 10.67 -2.15
N ARG A 121 10.57 9.36 -1.91
CA ARG A 121 11.82 8.61 -1.79
C ARG A 121 12.64 8.62 -3.07
N LEU A 122 12.00 8.37 -4.21
CA LEU A 122 12.68 8.39 -5.50
C LEU A 122 13.23 9.78 -5.82
N ARG A 123 12.52 10.86 -5.47
CA ARG A 123 13.01 12.24 -5.62
C ARG A 123 14.21 12.52 -4.70
N THR A 124 14.15 12.11 -3.42
CA THR A 124 15.26 12.32 -2.47
C THR A 124 16.52 11.54 -2.87
N ARG A 125 16.39 10.32 -3.41
CA ARG A 125 17.53 9.53 -3.89
C ARG A 125 18.05 9.98 -5.25
N GLY A 126 17.17 10.43 -6.13
CA GLY A 126 17.52 10.93 -7.46
C GLY A 126 18.32 12.23 -7.45
N GLY A 127 18.31 12.93 -6.31
CA GLY A 127 18.92 14.26 -6.17
C GLY A 127 18.09 15.29 -6.94
N LEU A 128 17.72 16.38 -6.26
CA LEU A 128 17.42 17.63 -6.94
C LEU A 128 18.73 18.27 -7.39
#